data_AF-A0A6G3UWQ3-F1
#
_entry.id   AF-A0A6G3UWQ3-F1
#
_cell.length_a   1.000
_cell.length_b   1.000
_cell.length_c   1.000
_cell.angle_alpha   90.00
_cell.angle_beta   90.00
_cell.angle_gamma   90.00
#
_symmetry.space_group_name_H-M   'P 1'
#
loop_
_entity.id
_entity.type
_entity.pdbx_description
1 polymer ?
#
loop_
_entity_poly.entity_id
_entity_poly.type
_entity_poly.pdbx_seq_one_letter_code
_entity_poly.pdbx_strand_id
1 'polypeptide(L)'
;MPPRSVLPPPPPPPEIRAWPDRDALLADRSHLLGVLVKAHIGPARLGLLWLWGAVGALGWSLIGTALIAFEESYDPFGAVYGVVMLALGAAALIPAVVLIGVGVRRDAAVRRLLTRWGELDRDPARDAGLRLPGVGLVWLLTSFVLAALGLYACVVVPAGAVRGEDTYGLMALIMGLGLLAWIVGLVGVFKAFWHRRWILRTLTGTAAPDPLPAWGGGAHR
;
A
#
# COMPACT_ATOMS: atom_id res chain seq x y z
N MET A 1 -16.65 7.38 -23.57
CA MET A 1 -15.60 7.80 -22.61
C MET A 1 -15.90 7.12 -21.28
N PRO A 2 -15.02 6.27 -20.74
CA PRO A 2 -15.27 5.67 -19.43
C PRO A 2 -15.23 6.78 -18.36
N PRO A 3 -16.06 6.74 -17.31
CA PRO A 3 -16.04 7.78 -16.30
C PRO A 3 -14.64 7.84 -15.68
N ARG A 4 -14.04 9.04 -15.61
CA ARG A 4 -12.96 9.31 -14.66
C ARG A 4 -13.41 8.70 -13.33
N SER A 5 -12.61 7.83 -12.72
CA SER A 5 -13.03 7.12 -11.51
C SER A 5 -13.20 8.12 -10.36
N VAL A 6 -14.33 8.81 -10.33
CA VAL A 6 -14.77 9.65 -9.23
C VAL A 6 -15.13 8.68 -8.13
N LEU A 7 -14.43 8.78 -7.00
CA LEU A 7 -14.84 8.04 -5.81
C LEU A 7 -16.30 8.40 -5.51
N PRO A 8 -17.13 7.43 -5.08
CA PRO A 8 -18.50 7.75 -4.75
C PRO A 8 -18.54 8.86 -3.69
N PRO A 9 -19.57 9.71 -3.70
CA PRO A 9 -19.68 10.81 -2.77
C PRO A 9 -19.75 10.30 -1.31
N PRO A 10 -19.38 11.15 -0.33
CA PRO A 10 -19.68 10.85 1.06
C PRO A 10 -21.21 10.75 1.27
N PRO A 11 -21.66 10.01 2.29
CA PRO A 11 -23.08 9.95 2.58
C PRO A 11 -23.62 11.34 2.95
N PRO A 12 -24.88 11.66 2.61
CA PRO A 12 -25.48 12.94 2.93
C PRO A 12 -25.48 13.19 4.46
N PRO A 13 -25.21 14.44 4.88
CA PRO A 13 -25.39 14.88 6.26
C PRO A 13 -26.80 14.58 6.76
N PRO A 14 -26.99 14.29 8.06
CA PRO A 14 -28.29 13.96 8.64
C PRO A 14 -29.43 14.91 8.26
N GLU A 15 -29.12 16.18 8.09
CA GLU A 15 -30.06 17.27 7.83
C GLU A 15 -30.70 17.22 6.43
N ILE A 16 -30.06 16.53 5.47
CA ILE A 16 -30.53 16.45 4.07
C ILE A 16 -30.74 15.00 3.58
N ARG A 17 -30.84 14.04 4.51
CA ARG A 17 -31.12 12.63 4.15
C ARG A 17 -32.55 12.50 3.63
N ALA A 18 -32.68 12.09 2.38
CA ALA A 18 -33.97 11.98 1.69
C ALA A 18 -34.29 10.54 1.24
N TRP A 19 -33.81 9.53 1.96
CA TRP A 19 -34.19 8.15 1.65
C TRP A 19 -35.67 7.92 1.99
N PRO A 20 -36.46 7.33 1.07
CA PRO A 20 -37.90 7.13 1.27
C PRO A 20 -38.20 6.12 2.37
N ASP A 21 -37.34 5.10 2.54
CA ASP A 21 -37.44 4.09 3.59
C ASP A 21 -36.05 3.55 3.99
N ARG A 22 -36.02 2.72 5.04
CA ARG A 22 -34.80 2.07 5.54
C ARG A 22 -34.19 1.11 4.52
N ASP A 23 -35.02 0.41 3.74
CA ASP A 23 -34.52 -0.53 2.74
C ASP A 23 -33.81 0.18 1.58
N ALA A 24 -34.28 1.35 1.14
CA ALA A 24 -33.60 2.18 0.15
C ALA A 24 -32.22 2.66 0.66
N LEU A 25 -32.13 3.04 1.94
CA LEU A 25 -30.84 3.38 2.57
C LEU A 25 -29.89 2.17 2.58
N LEU A 26 -30.37 0.99 2.98
CA LEU A 26 -29.55 -0.22 3.05
C LEU A 26 -29.11 -0.70 1.67
N ALA A 27 -29.98 -0.60 0.67
CA ALA A 27 -29.67 -0.92 -0.72
C ALA A 27 -28.54 -0.03 -1.26
N ASP A 28 -28.67 1.29 -1.13
CA ASP A 28 -27.67 2.26 -1.59
C ASP A 28 -26.34 2.09 -0.85
N ARG A 29 -26.39 1.93 0.48
CA ARG A 29 -25.22 1.62 1.32
C ARG A 29 -24.50 0.36 0.84
N SER A 30 -25.23 -0.74 0.65
CA SER A 30 -24.63 -2.02 0.24
C SER A 30 -23.97 -1.93 -1.14
N HIS A 31 -24.60 -1.21 -2.08
CA HIS A 31 -24.06 -0.97 -3.40
C HIS A 31 -22.75 -0.17 -3.34
N LEU A 32 -22.75 0.97 -2.62
CA LEU A 32 -21.60 1.85 -2.51
C LEU A 32 -20.45 1.24 -1.73
N LEU A 33 -20.74 0.48 -0.67
CA LEU A 33 -19.73 -0.32 0.04
C LEU A 33 -19.12 -1.38 -0.89
N GLY A 34 -19.91 -2.05 -1.71
CA GLY A 34 -19.41 -3.00 -2.71
C GLY A 34 -18.47 -2.37 -3.72
N VAL A 35 -18.81 -1.19 -4.23
CA VAL A 35 -17.94 -0.40 -5.14
C VAL A 35 -16.64 0.01 -4.45
N LEU A 36 -16.74 0.54 -3.22
CA LEU A 36 -15.57 0.99 -2.44
C LEU A 36 -14.64 -0.17 -2.06
N VAL A 37 -15.18 -1.32 -1.65
CA VAL A 37 -14.39 -2.52 -1.32
C VAL A 37 -13.65 -3.03 -2.55
N LYS A 38 -14.31 -3.12 -3.71
CA LYS A 38 -13.66 -3.50 -4.98
C LYS A 38 -12.60 -2.48 -5.39
N ALA A 39 -12.84 -1.19 -5.21
CA ALA A 39 -11.87 -0.13 -5.49
C ALA A 39 -10.67 -0.16 -4.51
N HIS A 40 -10.88 -0.65 -3.28
CA HIS A 40 -9.83 -0.81 -2.29
C HIS A 40 -9.01 -2.07 -2.57
N ILE A 41 -9.60 -3.27 -2.48
CA ILE A 41 -8.90 -4.57 -2.44
C ILE A 41 -9.01 -5.38 -3.74
N GLY A 42 -9.57 -4.81 -4.80
CA GLY A 42 -9.65 -5.49 -6.09
C GLY A 42 -8.29 -6.02 -6.60
N PRO A 43 -8.26 -7.16 -7.31
CA PRO A 43 -7.03 -7.77 -7.81
C PRO A 43 -6.23 -6.84 -8.73
N ALA A 44 -6.90 -5.96 -9.48
CA ALA A 44 -6.24 -4.93 -10.29
C ALA A 44 -5.37 -3.98 -9.44
N ARG A 45 -5.76 -3.70 -8.20
CA ARG A 45 -4.96 -2.85 -7.29
C ARG A 45 -3.73 -3.58 -6.77
N LEU A 46 -3.82 -4.91 -6.61
CA LEU A 46 -2.66 -5.74 -6.27
C LEU A 46 -1.69 -5.73 -7.45
N GLY A 47 -2.19 -6.03 -8.66
CA GLY A 47 -1.39 -6.00 -9.88
C GLY A 47 -0.70 -4.64 -10.10
N LEU A 48 -1.40 -3.53 -9.85
CA LEU A 48 -0.81 -2.20 -9.96
C LEU A 48 0.28 -1.93 -8.91
N LEU A 49 0.10 -2.40 -7.67
CA LEU A 49 1.12 -2.29 -6.63
C LEU A 49 2.37 -3.10 -7.01
N TRP A 50 2.19 -4.33 -7.48
CA TRP A 50 3.28 -5.18 -7.96
C TRP A 50 3.99 -4.60 -9.18
N LEU A 51 3.22 -4.04 -10.13
CA LEU A 51 3.78 -3.38 -11.30
C LEU A 51 4.70 -2.23 -10.91
N TRP A 52 4.22 -1.30 -10.06
CA TRP A 52 5.05 -0.19 -9.62
C TRP A 52 6.19 -0.62 -8.70
N GLY A 53 5.99 -1.66 -7.89
CA GLY A 53 7.08 -2.29 -7.13
C GLY A 53 8.17 -2.85 -8.04
N ALA A 54 7.80 -3.53 -9.13
CA ALA A 54 8.72 -4.08 -10.11
C ALA A 54 9.45 -2.98 -10.90
N VAL A 55 8.75 -1.91 -11.30
CA VAL A 55 9.38 -0.75 -11.94
C VAL A 55 10.36 -0.06 -10.99
N GLY A 56 9.99 0.08 -9.70
CA GLY A 56 10.89 0.60 -8.67
C GLY A 56 12.12 -0.29 -8.47
N ALA A 57 11.93 -1.61 -8.40
CA ALA A 57 13.03 -2.58 -8.31
C ALA A 57 13.95 -2.49 -9.53
N LEU A 58 13.41 -2.41 -10.75
CA LEU A 58 14.19 -2.21 -11.97
C LEU A 58 15.00 -0.91 -11.93
N GLY A 59 14.37 0.20 -11.52
CA GLY A 59 15.04 1.49 -11.38
C GLY A 59 16.19 1.44 -10.37
N TRP A 60 15.98 0.77 -9.23
CA TRP A 60 17.04 0.55 -8.25
C TRP A 60 18.13 -0.39 -8.74
N SER A 61 17.80 -1.44 -9.50
CA SER A 61 18.81 -2.29 -10.13
C SER A 61 19.73 -1.51 -11.05
N LEU A 62 19.20 -0.59 -11.86
CA LEU A 62 20.01 0.29 -12.71
C LEU A 62 20.89 1.23 -11.89
N ILE A 63 20.39 1.78 -10.78
CA ILE A 63 21.18 2.60 -9.85
C ILE A 63 22.29 1.76 -9.22
N GLY A 64 22.00 0.55 -8.73
CA GLY A 64 22.99 -0.34 -8.16
C GLY A 64 24.07 -0.74 -9.17
N THR A 65 23.69 -1.03 -10.42
CA THR A 65 24.66 -1.26 -11.51
C THR A 65 25.55 -0.03 -11.73
N ALA A 66 25.00 1.19 -11.66
CA ALA A 66 25.80 2.40 -11.73
C ALA A 66 26.80 2.51 -10.58
N LEU A 67 26.38 2.20 -9.35
CA LEU A 67 27.26 2.22 -8.17
C LEU A 67 28.42 1.22 -8.32
N ILE A 68 28.14 0.00 -8.77
CA ILE A 68 29.17 -1.01 -9.04
C ILE A 68 30.13 -0.52 -10.14
N ALA A 69 29.60 0.04 -11.23
CA ALA A 69 30.42 0.58 -12.32
C ALA A 69 31.36 1.70 -11.84
N PHE A 70 30.90 2.59 -10.96
CA PHE A 70 31.74 3.64 -10.37
C PHE A 70 32.79 3.11 -9.39
N GLU A 71 32.54 1.97 -8.75
CA GLU A 71 33.49 1.34 -7.83
C GLU A 71 34.59 0.56 -8.58
N GLU A 72 34.23 -0.11 -9.67
CA GLU A 72 35.14 -1.00 -10.42
C GLU A 72 35.88 -0.28 -11.56
N SER A 73 35.30 0.77 -12.15
CA SER A 73 35.88 1.43 -13.34
C SER A 73 36.63 2.71 -12.98
N TYR A 74 37.91 2.76 -13.37
CA TYR A 74 38.75 3.96 -13.29
C TYR A 74 38.89 4.69 -14.64
N ASP A 75 38.18 4.23 -15.67
CA ASP A 75 38.26 4.76 -17.03
C ASP A 75 37.07 5.68 -17.38
N PRO A 76 37.23 6.61 -18.35
CA PRO A 76 36.17 7.54 -18.72
C PRO A 76 34.90 6.87 -19.27
N PHE A 77 35.04 5.70 -19.90
CA PHE A 77 33.90 4.97 -20.48
C PHE A 77 33.01 4.35 -19.40
N GLY A 78 33.58 3.73 -18.37
CA GLY A 78 32.84 3.23 -17.22
C GLY A 78 32.09 4.34 -16.48
N ALA A 79 32.71 5.52 -16.35
CA ALA A 79 32.06 6.69 -15.75
C ALA A 79 30.83 7.16 -16.56
N VAL A 80 30.93 7.24 -17.89
CA VAL A 80 29.79 7.61 -18.75
C VAL A 80 28.67 6.56 -18.64
N TYR A 81 29.02 5.26 -18.67
CA TYR A 81 28.05 4.18 -18.50
C TYR A 81 27.32 4.27 -17.15
N GLY A 82 28.05 4.48 -16.05
CA GLY A 82 27.46 4.66 -14.72
C GLY A 82 26.48 5.84 -14.66
N VAL A 83 26.84 6.99 -15.23
CA VAL A 83 25.96 8.16 -15.28
C VAL A 83 24.67 7.88 -16.06
N VAL A 84 24.76 7.19 -17.19
CA VAL A 84 23.58 6.81 -18.00
C VAL A 84 22.67 5.85 -17.23
N MET A 85 23.24 4.81 -16.60
CA MET A 85 22.49 3.86 -15.78
C MET A 85 21.81 4.54 -14.58
N LEU A 86 22.50 5.46 -13.92
CA LEU A 86 21.96 6.25 -12.81
C LEU A 86 20.75 7.08 -13.27
N ALA A 87 20.88 7.77 -14.41
CA ALA A 87 19.81 8.60 -14.96
C ALA A 87 18.58 7.78 -15.36
N LEU A 88 18.76 6.65 -16.04
CA LEU A 88 17.68 5.73 -16.39
C LEU A 88 17.02 5.13 -15.15
N GLY A 89 17.82 4.73 -14.16
CA GLY A 89 17.34 4.20 -12.89
C GLY A 89 16.50 5.22 -12.12
N ALA A 90 16.95 6.47 -12.03
CA ALA A 90 16.18 7.56 -11.42
C ALA A 90 14.87 7.84 -12.19
N ALA A 91 14.92 7.84 -13.52
CA ALA A 91 13.76 8.05 -14.38
C ALA A 91 12.68 6.96 -14.21
N ALA A 92 13.07 5.73 -13.85
CA ALA A 92 12.14 4.65 -13.53
C ALA A 92 11.67 4.66 -12.07
N LEU A 93 12.60 4.86 -11.12
CA LEU A 93 12.34 4.78 -9.69
C LEU A 93 11.44 5.91 -9.19
N ILE A 94 11.70 7.16 -9.62
CA ILE A 94 10.97 8.33 -9.12
C ILE A 94 9.46 8.22 -9.43
N PRO A 95 9.02 7.95 -10.68
CA PRO A 95 7.61 7.78 -10.98
C PRO A 95 6.96 6.63 -10.21
N ALA A 96 7.66 5.50 -10.04
CA ALA A 96 7.16 4.35 -9.30
C ALA A 96 6.85 4.71 -7.85
N VAL A 97 7.77 5.38 -7.15
CA VAL A 97 7.59 5.85 -5.77
C VAL A 97 6.44 6.85 -5.68
N VAL A 98 6.38 7.82 -6.60
CA VAL A 98 5.30 8.82 -6.63
C VAL A 98 3.93 8.15 -6.81
N LEU A 99 3.80 7.20 -7.73
CA LEU A 99 2.54 6.54 -8.03
C LEU A 99 2.09 5.57 -6.93
N ILE A 100 3.02 4.90 -6.25
CA ILE A 100 2.75 4.16 -5.02
C ILE A 100 2.20 5.13 -3.95
N GLY A 101 2.87 6.27 -3.74
CA GLY A 101 2.44 7.29 -2.78
C GLY A 101 1.04 7.86 -3.07
N VAL A 102 0.75 8.18 -4.33
CA VAL A 102 -0.59 8.60 -4.79
C VAL A 102 -1.61 7.47 -4.55
N GLY A 103 -1.23 6.22 -4.81
CA GLY A 103 -2.04 5.04 -4.52
C GLY A 103 -2.42 4.93 -3.03
N VAL A 104 -1.45 5.12 -2.14
CA VAL A 104 -1.64 5.10 -0.68
C VAL A 104 -2.55 6.24 -0.21
N ARG A 105 -2.38 7.45 -0.76
CA ARG A 105 -3.26 8.61 -0.46
C ARG A 105 -4.70 8.36 -0.91
N ARG A 106 -4.89 7.79 -2.10
CA ARG A 106 -6.21 7.40 -2.60
C ARG A 106 -6.84 6.32 -1.71
N ASP A 107 -6.05 5.35 -1.29
CA ASP A 107 -6.53 4.30 -0.36
C ASP A 107 -6.96 4.89 0.98
N ALA A 108 -6.29 5.93 1.50
CA ALA A 108 -6.74 6.64 2.69
C ALA A 108 -8.10 7.34 2.49
N ALA A 109 -8.35 7.93 1.32
CA ALA A 109 -9.64 8.51 0.99
C ALA A 109 -10.75 7.47 0.90
N VAL A 110 -10.49 6.33 0.25
CA VAL A 110 -11.42 5.19 0.18
C VAL A 110 -11.75 4.65 1.57
N ARG A 111 -10.75 4.50 2.45
CA ARG A 111 -10.95 4.06 3.83
C ARG A 111 -11.88 5.00 4.61
N ARG A 112 -11.73 6.31 4.46
CA ARG A 112 -12.63 7.30 5.10
C ARG A 112 -14.08 7.14 4.62
N LEU A 113 -14.28 6.90 3.32
CA LEU A 113 -15.61 6.67 2.77
C LEU A 113 -16.21 5.35 3.24
N LEU A 114 -15.43 4.27 3.28
CA LEU A 114 -15.84 2.97 3.82
C LEU A 114 -16.29 3.07 5.29
N THR A 115 -15.60 3.87 6.09
CA THR A 115 -16.00 4.13 7.49
C THR A 115 -17.32 4.89 7.55
N ARG A 116 -17.44 6.03 6.84
CA ARG A 116 -18.67 6.85 6.86
C ARG A 116 -19.92 6.10 6.37
N TRP A 117 -19.78 5.34 5.28
CA TRP A 117 -20.87 4.50 4.77
C TRP A 117 -21.14 3.29 5.67
N GLY A 118 -20.11 2.76 6.32
CA GLY A 118 -20.23 1.65 7.28
C GLY A 118 -20.94 2.02 8.58
N GLU A 119 -20.89 3.29 9.00
CA GLU A 119 -21.48 3.82 10.23
C GLU A 119 -22.99 4.13 10.14
N LEU A 120 -23.57 4.17 8.93
CA LEU A 120 -24.98 4.58 8.74
C LEU A 120 -26.00 3.64 9.40
N ASP A 121 -25.93 2.35 9.06
CA ASP A 121 -26.80 1.29 9.57
C ASP A 121 -26.13 -0.05 9.28
N ARG A 122 -26.67 -1.16 9.78
CA ARG A 122 -26.09 -2.49 9.64
C ARG A 122 -27.07 -3.48 9.03
N ASP A 123 -26.56 -4.23 8.06
CA ASP A 123 -27.28 -5.33 7.43
C ASP A 123 -26.33 -6.52 7.22
N PRO A 124 -26.28 -7.46 8.19
CA PRO A 124 -25.38 -8.60 8.12
C PRO A 124 -25.61 -9.50 6.89
N ALA A 125 -26.84 -9.57 6.37
CA ALA A 125 -27.20 -10.42 5.25
C ALA A 125 -26.67 -9.84 3.94
N ARG A 126 -26.88 -8.53 3.70
CA ARG A 126 -26.37 -7.84 2.50
C ARG A 126 -24.86 -7.62 2.56
N ASP A 127 -24.28 -7.50 3.75
CA ASP A 127 -22.86 -7.22 3.93
C ASP A 127 -21.95 -8.49 3.88
N ALA A 128 -22.51 -9.70 3.89
CA ALA A 128 -21.73 -10.95 3.87
C ALA A 128 -20.81 -11.06 2.63
N GLY A 129 -21.25 -10.57 1.48
CA GLY A 129 -20.48 -10.54 0.23
C GLY A 129 -19.27 -9.61 0.26
N LEU A 130 -19.21 -8.66 1.20
CA LEU A 130 -18.11 -7.71 1.35
C LEU A 130 -16.86 -8.34 2.00
N ARG A 131 -16.99 -9.56 2.55
CA ARG A 131 -15.91 -10.25 3.28
C ARG A 131 -14.71 -10.59 2.40
N LEU A 132 -14.96 -10.93 1.12
CA LEU A 132 -13.96 -11.30 0.11
C LEU A 132 -12.72 -12.03 0.68
N PRO A 133 -12.90 -13.15 1.41
CA PRO A 133 -11.84 -13.74 2.23
C PRO A 133 -10.64 -14.20 1.39
N GLY A 134 -10.88 -14.76 0.20
CA GLY A 134 -9.82 -15.20 -0.70
C GLY A 134 -8.95 -14.05 -1.19
N VAL A 135 -9.55 -12.91 -1.55
CA VAL A 135 -8.79 -11.76 -2.04
C VAL A 135 -7.94 -11.16 -0.91
N GLY A 136 -8.51 -11.01 0.28
CA GLY A 136 -7.76 -10.55 1.46
C GLY A 136 -6.59 -11.46 1.82
N LEU A 137 -6.78 -12.79 1.71
CA LEU A 137 -5.74 -13.77 1.98
C LEU A 137 -4.61 -13.71 0.94
N VAL A 138 -4.94 -13.61 -0.35
CA VAL A 138 -3.94 -13.46 -1.43
C VAL A 138 -3.11 -12.19 -1.20
N TRP A 139 -3.75 -11.05 -0.90
CA TRP A 139 -3.06 -9.82 -0.54
C TRP A 139 -2.11 -10.03 0.64
N LEU A 140 -2.59 -10.66 1.71
CA LEU A 140 -1.80 -10.87 2.92
C LEU A 140 -0.59 -11.77 2.64
N LEU A 141 -0.79 -12.94 2.05
CA LEU A 141 0.27 -13.93 1.84
C LEU A 141 1.34 -13.41 0.88
N THR A 142 0.93 -12.90 -0.28
CA THR A 142 1.88 -12.40 -1.29
C THR A 142 2.68 -11.21 -0.77
N SER A 143 2.03 -10.30 -0.06
CA SER A 143 2.71 -9.11 0.49
C SER A 143 3.56 -9.44 1.72
N PHE A 144 3.14 -10.42 2.54
CA PHE A 144 3.93 -10.89 3.68
C PHE A 144 5.21 -11.58 3.23
N VAL A 145 5.12 -12.49 2.25
CA VAL A 145 6.30 -13.16 1.66
C VAL A 145 7.26 -12.11 1.07
N LEU A 146 6.75 -11.16 0.30
CA LEU A 146 7.56 -10.08 -0.25
C LEU A 146 8.22 -9.22 0.85
N ALA A 147 7.47 -8.90 1.92
CA ALA A 147 7.99 -8.12 3.04
C ALA A 147 9.10 -8.87 3.80
N ALA A 148 8.89 -10.15 4.09
CA ALA A 148 9.84 -10.98 4.81
C ALA A 148 11.13 -11.19 4.00
N LEU A 149 11.01 -11.49 2.71
CA LEU A 149 12.16 -11.62 1.80
C LEU A 149 12.91 -10.30 1.65
N GLY A 150 12.18 -9.18 1.56
CA GLY A 150 12.78 -7.84 1.50
C GLY A 150 13.58 -7.51 2.76
N LEU A 151 13.03 -7.79 3.93
CA LEU A 151 13.71 -7.60 5.22
C LEU A 151 14.94 -8.51 5.35
N TYR A 152 14.81 -9.77 4.94
CA TYR A 152 15.93 -10.71 4.90
C TYR A 152 17.07 -10.18 4.01
N ALA A 153 16.75 -9.73 2.80
CA ALA A 153 17.73 -9.15 1.88
C ALA A 153 18.38 -7.87 2.45
N CYS A 154 17.64 -7.02 3.17
CA CYS A 154 18.19 -5.82 3.79
C CYS A 154 19.17 -6.08 4.93
N VAL A 155 18.93 -7.13 5.72
CA VAL A 155 19.57 -7.30 7.02
C VAL A 155 20.55 -8.47 7.02
N VAL A 156 20.12 -9.62 6.53
CA VAL A 156 20.89 -10.87 6.64
C VAL A 156 22.02 -10.90 5.62
N VAL A 157 21.75 -10.46 4.38
CA VAL A 157 22.77 -10.49 3.32
C VAL A 157 23.96 -9.56 3.64
N PRO A 158 23.76 -8.28 4.02
CA PRO A 158 24.88 -7.41 4.35
C PRO A 158 25.60 -7.81 5.65
N ALA A 159 24.90 -8.48 6.58
CA ALA A 159 25.52 -8.99 7.81
C ALA A 159 26.53 -10.12 7.54
N GLY A 160 26.40 -10.82 6.40
CA GLY A 160 27.35 -11.84 5.95
C GLY A 160 28.47 -11.30 5.05
N ALA A 161 28.49 -9.99 4.76
CA ALA A 161 29.44 -9.43 3.80
C ALA A 161 30.88 -9.48 4.31
N VAL A 162 31.79 -9.93 3.44
CA VAL A 162 33.22 -10.07 3.75
C VAL A 162 33.97 -8.88 3.18
N ARG A 163 34.71 -8.19 4.06
CA ARG A 163 35.50 -7.01 3.68
C ARG A 163 36.59 -7.41 2.68
N GLY A 164 36.53 -6.85 1.47
CA GLY A 164 37.52 -7.07 0.40
C GLY A 164 37.11 -8.10 -0.64
N GLU A 165 36.04 -8.88 -0.40
CA GLU A 165 35.43 -9.77 -1.39
C GLU A 165 34.13 -9.17 -1.95
N ASP A 166 33.34 -8.51 -1.10
CA ASP A 166 32.09 -7.85 -1.50
C ASP A 166 32.27 -6.36 -1.77
N THR A 167 31.70 -5.88 -2.88
CA THR A 167 31.71 -4.46 -3.25
C THR A 167 30.62 -3.67 -2.51
N TYR A 168 30.90 -2.41 -2.20
CA TYR A 168 29.92 -1.52 -1.55
C TYR A 168 28.68 -1.30 -2.44
N GLY A 169 28.88 -1.22 -3.75
CA GLY A 169 27.83 -1.11 -4.75
C GLY A 169 26.90 -2.32 -4.77
N LEU A 170 27.43 -3.54 -4.65
CA LEU A 170 26.62 -4.76 -4.56
C LEU A 170 25.77 -4.78 -3.28
N MET A 171 26.35 -4.40 -2.15
CA MET A 171 25.61 -4.33 -0.89
C MET A 171 24.52 -3.26 -0.93
N ALA A 172 24.81 -2.08 -1.50
CA ALA A 172 23.80 -1.04 -1.70
C ALA A 172 22.66 -1.51 -2.62
N LEU A 173 22.98 -2.23 -3.71
CA LEU A 173 22.00 -2.81 -4.61
C LEU A 173 21.06 -3.77 -3.86
N ILE A 174 21.61 -4.75 -3.14
CA ILE A 174 20.82 -5.76 -2.42
C ILE A 174 19.97 -5.11 -1.32
N MET A 175 20.55 -4.18 -0.55
CA MET A 175 19.84 -3.47 0.51
C MET A 175 18.67 -2.66 -0.02
N GLY A 176 18.85 -1.90 -1.11
CA GLY A 176 17.74 -1.11 -1.64
C GLY A 176 16.67 -1.95 -2.36
N LEU A 177 17.03 -3.06 -3.01
CA LEU A 177 16.05 -4.04 -3.50
C LEU A 177 15.23 -4.63 -2.35
N GLY A 178 15.92 -5.02 -1.28
CA GLY A 178 15.28 -5.50 -0.06
C GLY A 178 14.34 -4.45 0.54
N LEU A 179 14.77 -3.19 0.59
CA LEU A 179 14.00 -2.10 1.20
C LEU A 179 12.73 -1.82 0.40
N LEU A 180 12.84 -1.79 -0.92
CA LEU A 180 11.69 -1.62 -1.82
C LEU A 180 10.70 -2.78 -1.67
N ALA A 181 11.19 -4.02 -1.70
CA ALA A 181 10.35 -5.20 -1.48
C ALA A 181 9.66 -5.16 -0.10
N TRP A 182 10.40 -4.78 0.94
CA TRP A 182 9.86 -4.64 2.29
C TRP A 182 8.75 -3.58 2.37
N ILE A 183 8.97 -2.38 1.83
CA ILE A 183 7.98 -1.29 1.82
C ILE A 183 6.74 -1.68 1.02
N VAL A 184 6.91 -2.23 -0.19
CA VAL A 184 5.80 -2.66 -1.05
C VAL A 184 4.98 -3.76 -0.36
N GLY A 185 5.66 -4.73 0.26
CA GLY A 185 5.04 -5.78 1.05
C GLY A 185 4.27 -5.23 2.27
N LEU A 186 4.84 -4.28 3.02
CA LEU A 186 4.17 -3.63 4.15
C LEU A 186 2.90 -2.89 3.73
N VAL A 187 2.91 -2.19 2.60
CA VAL A 187 1.70 -1.53 2.06
C VAL A 187 0.59 -2.54 1.83
N GLY A 188 0.91 -3.70 1.24
CA GLY A 188 -0.06 -4.76 0.99
C GLY A 188 -0.57 -5.44 2.27
N VAL A 189 0.32 -5.73 3.23
CA VAL A 189 -0.05 -6.29 4.54
C VAL A 189 -0.97 -5.34 5.30
N PHE A 190 -0.61 -4.05 5.37
CA PHE A 190 -1.40 -3.03 6.06
C PHE A 190 -2.81 -2.94 5.48
N LYS A 191 -2.93 -3.03 4.15
CA LYS A 191 -4.21 -2.99 3.44
C LYS A 191 -5.09 -4.20 3.76
N ALA A 192 -4.53 -5.41 3.73
CA ALA A 192 -5.24 -6.63 4.09
C ALA A 192 -5.69 -6.59 5.57
N PHE A 193 -4.81 -6.16 6.47
CA PHE A 193 -5.10 -6.04 7.90
C PHE A 193 -6.22 -5.03 8.17
N TRP A 194 -6.16 -3.84 7.55
CA TRP A 194 -7.18 -2.82 7.74
C TRP A 194 -8.55 -3.30 7.28
N HIS A 195 -8.63 -4.00 6.15
CA HIS A 195 -9.89 -4.55 5.66
C HIS A 195 -10.45 -5.62 6.59
N ARG A 196 -9.60 -6.53 7.09
CA ARG A 196 -10.02 -7.50 8.10
C ARG A 196 -10.54 -6.81 9.36
N ARG A 197 -9.85 -5.77 9.84
CA ARG A 197 -10.28 -4.98 11.00
C ARG A 197 -11.60 -4.25 10.74
N TRP A 198 -11.77 -3.68 9.55
CA TRP A 198 -13.01 -3.01 9.16
C TRP A 198 -14.17 -4.00 9.13
N ILE A 199 -14.01 -5.16 8.47
CA ILE A 199 -14.99 -6.25 8.46
C ILE A 199 -15.38 -6.66 9.88
N LEU A 200 -14.41 -6.82 10.79
CA LEU A 200 -14.71 -7.21 12.17
C LEU A 200 -15.51 -6.13 12.91
N ARG A 201 -15.21 -4.85 12.66
CA ARG A 201 -15.95 -3.74 13.29
C ARG A 201 -17.36 -3.62 12.72
N THR A 202 -17.52 -3.58 11.40
CA THR A 202 -18.81 -3.33 10.74
C THR A 202 -19.71 -4.57 10.71
N LEU A 203 -19.15 -5.78 10.54
CA LEU A 203 -19.95 -7.00 10.41
C LEU A 203 -20.18 -7.75 11.72
N THR A 204 -19.28 -7.61 12.70
CA THR A 204 -19.41 -8.26 14.02
C THR A 204 -19.84 -7.30 15.12
N GLY A 205 -19.76 -5.97 14.92
CA GLY A 205 -20.32 -4.99 15.87
C GLY A 205 -19.54 -4.86 17.16
N THR A 206 -18.32 -5.37 17.18
CA THR A 206 -17.40 -5.10 18.26
C THR A 206 -17.01 -3.64 18.16
N ALA A 207 -17.59 -2.81 19.03
CA ALA A 207 -17.16 -1.45 19.26
C ALA A 207 -15.63 -1.44 19.41
N ALA A 208 -14.97 -0.48 18.76
CA ALA A 208 -13.53 -0.32 18.96
C ALA A 208 -13.27 -0.14 20.47
N PRO A 209 -12.22 -0.76 21.05
CA PRO A 209 -11.78 -0.35 22.38
C PRO A 209 -11.55 1.16 22.35
N ASP A 210 -11.99 1.84 23.41
CA ASP A 210 -11.95 3.29 23.55
C ASP A 210 -10.58 3.84 23.11
N PRO A 211 -10.54 5.01 22.44
CA PRO A 211 -9.26 5.68 22.21
C PRO A 211 -8.57 5.83 23.56
N LEU A 212 -7.31 5.38 23.65
CA LEU A 212 -6.49 5.54 24.84
C LEU A 212 -6.59 7.00 25.32
N PRO A 213 -6.83 7.24 26.62
CA PRO A 213 -7.02 8.59 27.12
C PRO A 213 -5.84 9.46 26.68
N ALA A 214 -6.15 10.56 26.00
CA ALA A 214 -5.18 11.56 25.63
C ALA A 214 -4.47 12.01 26.91
N TRP A 215 -3.22 11.61 27.07
CA TRP A 215 -2.37 12.05 28.17
C TRP A 215 -1.97 13.49 27.86
N GLY A 216 -2.88 14.41 28.17
CA GLY A 216 -2.77 15.82 27.84
C GLY A 216 -3.76 16.61 28.66
N GLY A 217 -3.38 16.92 29.89
CA GLY A 217 -4.12 17.89 30.72
C GLY A 217 -3.81 17.77 32.19
N GLY A 218 -2.90 18.61 32.68
CA GLY A 218 -2.91 18.96 34.10
C GLY A 218 -1.57 19.44 34.68
N ALA A 219 -1.21 20.69 34.43
CA ALA A 219 -0.45 21.50 35.39
C ALA A 219 -0.53 23.00 35.05
N HIS A 220 -1.70 23.60 35.31
CA HIS A 220 -1.75 25.01 35.72
C HIS A 220 -2.44 25.04 37.09
N ARG A 221 -1.63 25.24 38.13
CA ARG A 221 -1.99 25.89 39.38
C ARG A 221 -0.84 26.81 39.74
#